data_AF-A0A7Z7YD55-F1
#
_entry.id   AF-A0A7Z7YD55-F1
#
_cell.length_a   1.000
_cell.length_b   1.000
_cell.length_c   1.000
_cell.angle_alpha   90.00
_cell.angle_beta   90.00
_cell.angle_gamma   90.00
#
_symmetry.space_group_name_H-M   'P 1'
#
loop_
_entity.id
_entity.type
_entity.pdbx_description
1 polymer ?
#
loop_
_entity_poly.entity_id
_entity_poly.type
_entity_poly.pdbx_seq_one_letter_code
_entity_poly.pdbx_strand_id
1 'polypeptide(L)'
;MIKKLLVMVGALSLFGCGDANTQWLSKGYSVGLDRAGWMSADADTQLGTAGHWLKSLQKNGFLNDESITSEQSLKENATLLMECLNAAMPFSDQETNYLVADCVKVNGWFKG
;
A
#
# COMPACT_ATOMS: atom_id res chain seq x y z
N MET A 1 52.96 10.19 -30.73
CA MET A 1 51.77 10.59 -31.52
C MET A 1 50.94 9.31 -31.68
N ILE A 2 49.70 9.12 -31.24
CA ILE A 2 48.56 9.96 -30.89
C ILE A 2 47.84 9.28 -29.70
N LYS A 3 47.57 10.06 -28.65
CA LYS A 3 46.63 9.72 -27.56
C LYS A 3 45.23 9.54 -28.16
N LYS A 4 44.55 8.43 -27.88
CA LYS A 4 43.09 8.35 -28.03
C LYS A 4 42.49 7.99 -26.67
N LEU A 5 42.15 9.05 -25.95
CA LEU A 5 41.35 9.00 -24.73
C LEU A 5 39.94 8.53 -25.14
N LEU A 6 39.58 7.31 -24.72
CA LEU A 6 38.23 6.79 -24.86
C LEU A 6 37.42 7.35 -23.69
N VAL A 7 36.81 8.51 -23.91
CA VAL A 7 35.86 9.09 -22.96
C VAL A 7 34.56 8.29 -23.08
N MET A 8 34.45 7.23 -22.27
CA MET A 8 33.14 6.65 -21.94
C MET A 8 32.35 7.72 -21.21
N VAL A 9 31.47 8.39 -21.95
CA VAL A 9 30.45 9.26 -21.39
C VAL A 9 29.52 8.34 -20.60
N GLY A 10 29.75 8.29 -19.28
CA GLY A 10 28.83 7.68 -18.35
C GLY A 10 27.51 8.42 -18.45
N ALA A 11 26.55 7.81 -19.13
CA ALA A 11 25.16 8.17 -19.03
C ALA A 11 24.67 7.71 -17.66
N LEU A 12 25.02 8.48 -16.62
CA LEU A 12 24.29 8.51 -15.36
C LEU A 12 22.93 9.15 -15.66
N SER A 13 22.04 8.37 -16.25
CA SER A 13 20.63 8.69 -16.30
C SER A 13 20.06 8.48 -14.89
N LEU A 14 20.25 9.52 -14.06
CA LEU A 14 19.52 9.76 -12.81
C LEU A 14 18.04 9.98 -13.14
N PHE A 15 17.33 8.93 -13.54
CA PHE A 15 15.88 8.93 -13.54
C PHE A 15 15.41 8.56 -12.14
N GLY A 16 15.14 9.60 -11.36
CA GLY A 16 14.18 9.66 -10.25
C GLY A 16 14.18 8.50 -9.25
N CYS A 17 14.63 8.78 -8.03
CA CYS A 17 14.40 7.99 -6.81
C CYS A 17 12.91 7.92 -6.39
N GLY A 18 11.99 7.73 -7.33
CA GLY A 18 10.63 7.31 -7.03
C GLY A 18 10.60 5.82 -7.27
N ASP A 19 10.69 5.02 -6.20
CA ASP A 19 10.61 3.57 -6.34
C ASP A 19 9.32 3.22 -7.08
N ALA A 20 9.45 2.70 -8.30
CA ALA A 20 8.33 2.33 -9.17
C ALA A 20 7.35 1.41 -8.44
N ASN A 21 7.84 0.69 -7.42
CA ASN A 21 7.08 -0.21 -6.58
C ASN A 21 6.11 0.49 -5.61
N THR A 22 6.13 1.82 -5.51
CA THR A 22 5.27 2.61 -4.60
C THR A 22 4.34 3.60 -5.29
N GLN A 23 4.42 3.78 -6.61
CA GLN A 23 3.56 4.73 -7.33
C GLN A 23 2.06 4.47 -7.12
N TRP A 24 1.66 3.22 -6.96
CA TRP A 24 0.26 2.85 -6.70
C TRP A 24 -0.28 3.44 -5.39
N LEU A 25 0.56 3.68 -4.38
CA LEU A 25 0.14 4.33 -3.14
C LEU A 25 -0.34 5.77 -3.37
N SER A 26 0.17 6.45 -4.40
CA SER A 26 -0.21 7.83 -4.70
C SER A 26 -1.65 7.99 -5.20
N LYS A 27 -2.29 6.88 -5.60
CA LYS A 27 -3.71 6.86 -6.01
C LYS A 27 -4.67 6.80 -4.83
N GLY A 28 -4.21 6.35 -3.67
CA GLY A 28 -5.03 6.20 -2.48
C GLY A 28 -5.08 7.44 -1.58
N TYR A 29 -6.05 7.44 -0.66
CA TYR A 29 -6.19 8.47 0.36
C TYR A 29 -5.46 8.07 1.65
N SER A 30 -4.47 8.86 2.07
CA SER A 30 -3.70 8.59 3.29
C SER A 30 -4.50 8.74 4.58
N VAL A 31 -5.59 9.50 4.54
CA VAL A 31 -6.55 9.66 5.65
C VAL A 31 -7.61 8.55 5.67
N GLY A 32 -7.58 7.62 4.71
CA GLY A 32 -8.60 6.61 4.52
C GLY A 32 -9.81 7.10 3.73
N LEU A 33 -10.77 6.21 3.56
CA LEU A 33 -12.09 6.48 3.00
C LEU A 33 -13.16 6.05 4.00
N ASP A 34 -14.28 6.77 4.04
CA ASP A 34 -15.50 6.25 4.63
C ASP A 34 -16.13 5.19 3.70
N ARG A 35 -17.24 4.59 4.12
CA ARG A 35 -17.90 3.54 3.34
C ARG A 35 -18.34 4.03 1.96
N ALA A 36 -18.99 5.18 1.89
CA ALA A 36 -19.48 5.72 0.61
C ALA A 36 -18.31 6.00 -0.34
N GLY A 37 -17.24 6.60 0.18
CA GLY A 37 -15.99 6.82 -0.52
C GLY A 37 -15.39 5.53 -1.04
N TRP A 38 -15.26 4.51 -0.18
CA TRP A 38 -14.73 3.20 -0.57
C TRP A 38 -15.54 2.53 -1.68
N MET A 39 -16.88 2.49 -1.53
CA MET A 39 -17.79 1.85 -2.48
C MET A 39 -17.85 2.57 -3.83
N SER A 40 -17.52 3.87 -3.87
CA SER A 40 -17.48 4.68 -5.10
C SER A 40 -16.10 4.74 -5.77
N ALA A 41 -15.05 4.34 -5.05
CA ALA A 41 -13.68 4.39 -5.53
C ALA A 41 -13.38 3.30 -6.56
N ASP A 42 -12.52 3.61 -7.53
CA ASP A 42 -11.96 2.59 -8.42
C ASP A 42 -10.97 1.67 -7.69
N ALA A 43 -10.62 0.55 -8.32
CA ALA A 43 -9.76 -0.46 -7.72
C ALA A 43 -8.36 0.07 -7.37
N ASP A 44 -7.80 0.98 -8.17
CA ASP A 44 -6.47 1.56 -7.90
C ASP A 44 -6.50 2.47 -6.66
N THR A 45 -7.57 3.25 -6.51
CA THR A 45 -7.80 4.11 -5.36
C THR A 45 -8.05 3.29 -4.09
N GLN A 46 -8.84 2.22 -4.18
CA GLN A 46 -9.05 1.28 -3.09
C GLN A 46 -7.74 0.63 -2.66
N LEU A 47 -6.96 0.10 -3.62
CA LEU A 47 -5.67 -0.53 -3.36
C LEU A 47 -4.71 0.44 -2.66
N GLY A 48 -4.52 1.64 -3.21
CA GLY A 48 -3.66 2.66 -2.61
C GLY A 48 -4.09 3.02 -1.18
N THR A 49 -5.40 3.14 -0.94
CA THR A 49 -5.97 3.47 0.37
C THR A 49 -5.74 2.32 1.37
N ALA A 50 -5.92 1.07 0.95
CA ALA A 50 -5.59 -0.11 1.76
C ALA A 50 -4.10 -0.13 2.14
N GLY A 51 -3.21 0.21 1.20
CA GLY A 51 -1.79 0.37 1.47
C GLY A 51 -1.50 1.41 2.55
N HIS A 52 -2.16 2.58 2.50
CA HIS A 52 -2.01 3.60 3.54
C HIS A 52 -2.54 3.14 4.90
N TRP A 53 -3.65 2.40 4.95
CA TRP A 53 -4.13 1.81 6.21
C TRP A 53 -3.12 0.85 6.81
N LEU A 54 -2.54 -0.07 6.04
CA LEU A 54 -1.51 -0.98 6.55
C LEU A 54 -0.30 -0.22 7.10
N LYS A 55 0.21 0.79 6.37
CA LYS A 55 1.33 1.62 6.85
C LYS A 55 0.97 2.38 8.12
N SER A 56 -0.24 2.90 8.23
CA SER A 56 -0.73 3.58 9.44
C SER A 56 -0.82 2.60 10.62
N LEU A 57 -1.38 1.42 10.42
CA LEU A 57 -1.48 0.38 11.45
C LEU A 57 -0.11 -0.08 11.93
N GLN A 58 0.86 -0.27 11.01
CA GLN A 58 2.25 -0.55 11.35
C GLN A 58 2.85 0.55 12.22
N LYS A 59 2.74 1.81 11.77
CA LYS A 59 3.28 2.98 12.47
C LYS A 59 2.70 3.11 13.89
N ASN A 60 1.44 2.75 14.08
CA ASN A 60 0.75 2.80 15.36
C ASN A 60 0.92 1.51 16.19
N GLY A 61 1.67 0.52 15.72
CA GLY A 61 1.99 -0.70 16.47
C GLY A 61 0.87 -1.74 16.55
N PHE A 62 -0.13 -1.69 15.65
CA PHE A 62 -1.24 -2.65 15.62
C PHE A 62 -0.91 -3.96 14.88
N LEU A 63 0.11 -3.94 14.03
CA LEU A 63 0.55 -5.11 13.27
C LEU A 63 1.59 -5.92 14.04
N ASN A 64 1.56 -7.25 13.88
CA ASN A 64 2.42 -8.18 14.60
C ASN A 64 3.83 -8.32 14.00
N ASP A 65 4.03 -7.95 12.74
CA ASP A 65 5.29 -8.11 12.03
C ASP A 65 5.54 -6.93 11.06
N GLU A 66 6.75 -6.35 11.08
CA GLU A 66 7.12 -5.23 10.19
C GLU A 66 7.13 -5.63 8.71
N SER A 67 7.36 -6.91 8.42
CA SER A 67 7.37 -7.46 7.07
C SER A 67 6.02 -7.36 6.37
N ILE A 68 4.91 -7.08 7.07
CA ILE A 68 3.59 -6.85 6.45
C ILE A 68 3.59 -5.59 5.57
N THR A 69 4.45 -4.62 5.90
CA THR A 69 4.53 -3.33 5.18
C THR A 69 5.88 -3.11 4.50
N SER A 70 6.68 -4.16 4.32
CA SER A 70 7.92 -4.09 3.56
C SER A 70 7.64 -3.76 2.08
N GLU A 71 8.63 -3.22 1.38
CA GLU A 71 8.47 -2.85 -0.03
C GLU A 71 8.09 -4.04 -0.92
N GLN A 72 8.51 -5.25 -0.55
CA GLN A 72 8.21 -6.48 -1.31
C GLN A 72 6.79 -6.99 -1.08
N SER A 73 6.24 -6.83 0.13
CA SER A 73 4.96 -7.44 0.53
C SER A 73 3.78 -6.46 0.54
N LEU A 74 4.05 -5.16 0.70
CA LEU A 74 3.01 -4.16 0.98
C LEU A 74 1.89 -4.17 -0.06
N LYS A 75 2.23 -4.31 -1.34
CA LYS A 75 1.23 -4.31 -2.41
C LYS A 75 0.35 -5.56 -2.38
N GLU A 76 0.94 -6.73 -2.13
CA GLU A 76 0.20 -7.98 -2.00
C GLU A 76 -0.74 -7.94 -0.78
N ASN A 77 -0.22 -7.50 0.37
CA ASN A 77 -1.02 -7.37 1.59
C ASN A 77 -2.11 -6.30 1.45
N ALA A 78 -1.86 -5.21 0.74
CA ALA A 78 -2.86 -4.20 0.44
C ALA A 78 -3.98 -4.76 -0.46
N THR A 79 -3.65 -5.61 -1.43
CA THR A 79 -4.64 -6.33 -2.25
C THR A 79 -5.50 -7.24 -1.37
N LEU A 80 -4.89 -8.04 -0.49
CA LEU A 80 -5.63 -8.92 0.43
C LEU A 80 -6.56 -8.14 1.37
N LEU A 81 -6.10 -6.99 1.89
CA LEU A 81 -6.93 -6.11 2.71
C LEU A 81 -8.09 -5.53 1.87
N MET A 82 -7.82 -5.05 0.66
CA MET A 82 -8.83 -4.53 -0.26
C MET A 82 -9.90 -5.58 -0.58
N GLU A 83 -9.49 -6.80 -0.90
CA GLU A 83 -10.41 -7.90 -1.21
C GLU A 83 -11.29 -8.26 -0.02
N CYS A 84 -10.71 -8.34 1.19
CA CYS A 84 -11.47 -8.56 2.41
C CYS A 84 -12.52 -7.46 2.65
N LEU A 85 -12.14 -6.20 2.47
CA LEU A 85 -13.06 -5.06 2.63
C LEU A 85 -14.15 -5.06 1.56
N ASN A 86 -13.82 -5.36 0.31
CA ASN A 86 -14.80 -5.48 -0.78
C ASN A 86 -15.79 -6.63 -0.54
N ALA A 87 -15.36 -7.70 0.12
CA ALA A 87 -16.25 -8.78 0.54
C ALA A 87 -17.10 -8.41 1.76
N ALA A 88 -16.62 -7.58 2.67
CA ALA A 88 -17.30 -7.28 3.94
C ALA A 88 -18.22 -6.04 3.89
N MET A 89 -17.79 -4.95 3.26
CA MET A 89 -18.50 -3.66 3.27
C MET A 89 -19.94 -3.71 2.74
N PRO A 90 -20.27 -4.49 1.69
CA PRO A 90 -21.64 -4.54 1.18
C PRO A 90 -22.65 -5.20 2.14
N PHE A 91 -22.18 -5.98 3.12
CA PHE A 91 -23.03 -6.85 3.94
C PHE A 91 -22.94 -6.61 5.45
N SER A 92 -22.02 -5.78 5.90
CA SER A 92 -21.84 -5.44 7.32
C SER A 92 -22.36 -4.03 7.59
N ASP A 93 -22.90 -3.76 8.78
CA ASP A 93 -23.26 -2.39 9.21
C ASP A 93 -22.16 -1.71 10.03
N GLN A 94 -21.01 -2.36 10.22
CA GLN A 94 -19.91 -1.81 11.01
C GLN A 94 -19.23 -0.61 10.31
N GLU A 95 -18.70 0.32 11.10
CA GLU A 95 -17.88 1.41 10.59
C GLU A 95 -16.63 0.88 9.87
N THR A 96 -16.14 1.62 8.87
CA THR A 96 -15.01 1.21 8.02
C THR A 96 -13.77 0.84 8.84
N ASN A 97 -13.47 1.58 9.91
CA ASN A 97 -12.32 1.29 10.77
C ASN A 97 -12.42 -0.06 11.49
N TYR A 98 -13.62 -0.47 11.92
CA TYR A 98 -13.82 -1.80 12.51
C TYR A 98 -13.67 -2.89 11.46
N LEU A 99 -14.17 -2.68 10.24
CA LEU A 99 -13.98 -3.61 9.13
C LEU A 99 -12.50 -3.77 8.75
N VAL A 100 -11.73 -2.68 8.72
CA VAL A 100 -10.28 -2.73 8.52
C VAL A 100 -9.62 -3.56 9.62
N ALA A 101 -9.96 -3.31 10.89
CA ALA A 101 -9.40 -4.05 12.01
C ALA A 101 -9.75 -5.54 11.95
N ASP A 102 -10.98 -5.89 11.59
CA ASP A 102 -11.41 -7.28 11.46
C ASP A 102 -10.74 -7.98 10.28
N CYS A 103 -10.57 -7.31 9.14
CA CYS A 103 -9.79 -7.86 8.03
C CYS A 103 -8.32 -8.10 8.41
N VAL A 104 -7.71 -7.21 9.19
CA VAL A 104 -6.34 -7.39 9.71
C VAL A 104 -6.26 -8.61 10.65
N LYS A 105 -7.28 -8.84 11.49
CA LYS A 105 -7.36 -10.04 12.35
C LYS A 105 -7.54 -11.32 11.52
N VAL A 106 -8.43 -11.31 10.53
CA VAL A 106 -8.69 -12.46 9.65
C VAL A 106 -7.44 -12.87 8.88
N ASN A 107 -6.63 -11.90 8.44
CA ASN A 107 -5.35 -12.16 7.80
C ASN A 107 -4.23 -12.53 8.79
N GLY A 108 -4.50 -12.61 10.09
CA GLY A 108 -3.51 -13.02 11.09
C GLY A 108 -2.41 -11.98 11.36
N TRP A 109 -2.65 -10.72 11.04
CA TRP A 109 -1.67 -9.63 11.14
C TRP A 109 -1.77 -8.83 12.44
N PHE A 110 -2.84 -9.02 13.20
CA PHE A 110 -3.08 -8.26 14.42
C PHE A 110 -2.14 -8.67 15.56
N LYS A 111 -1.59 -7.69 16.29
CA LYS A 111 -0.58 -7.91 17.35
C LYS A 111 -1.09 -8.50 18.66
N GLY A 112 -2.40 -8.45 18.93
CA GLY A 112 -3.06 -9.22 20.01
C GLY A 112 -2.46 -9.06 21.40
#